data_AF-A0A7R9EJH9-F1
#
_entry.id   AF-A0A7R9EJH9-F1
#
_cell.length_a   1.000
_cell.length_b   1.000
_cell.length_c   1.000
_cell.angle_alpha   90.00
_cell.angle_beta   90.00
_cell.angle_gamma   90.00
#
_symmetry.space_group_name_H-M   'P 1'
#
loop_
_entity.id
_entity.type
_entity.pdbx_description
1 polymer ?
#
loop_
_entity_poly.entity_id
_entity_poly.type
_entity_poly.pdbx_seq_one_letter_code
_entity_poly.pdbx_strand_id
1 'polypeptide(L)'
;MNTYEGCFCYSHTNQLHPIINNVLDKICGYHHLLFNQFVAKYCVLHSNPRTAPYSLRMSLLFESGSIVVQHMRTGLVRGISVIAQIFSTSPVHSNMLVSSLGFAILLLPPSIFGQGGILYPQESESRDVQSLDGIWNFRISTQGNPGQGFNEEWYSHELRKTGNVAPMPVPSSYNHITVDRIVRDFVGVVWYDRIFYVPSSWLGQRVWLRFDSAHYSAYVYVNGVHVVSHDIGHLPFLVEVTDVVNYGSSNLLTVAVNNTLTRVTIPQGSVTNVSTGSGWKLKHSHIFNFYHYVGLDRSVRLYTTPQVYINDVSVLTSIQNTTGNVSVAGLEESGDDLTLTVSLYDKEGELVASSSRQEGLLGVPDANLWWPYLMDPNPGYLYTLE
;
A
#
# COMPACT_ATOMS: atom_id res chain seq x y z
N MET A 1 12.46 -54.02 6.09
CA MET A 1 13.77 -53.67 5.50
C MET A 1 13.67 -52.22 5.06
N ASN A 2 14.25 -51.35 5.89
CA ASN A 2 14.39 -49.93 5.60
C ASN A 2 15.63 -49.74 4.71
N THR A 3 15.52 -48.91 3.69
CA THR A 3 16.68 -48.24 3.09
C THR A 3 16.34 -46.76 2.91
N TYR A 4 17.01 -45.96 3.73
CA TYR A 4 17.15 -44.51 3.60
C TYR A 4 17.94 -44.17 2.33
N GLU A 5 17.56 -43.11 1.62
CA GLU A 5 18.52 -42.28 0.88
C GLU A 5 18.17 -40.80 1.10
N GLY A 6 19.06 -40.10 1.80
CA GLY A 6 19.02 -38.65 1.96
C GLY A 6 19.80 -37.95 0.85
N CYS A 7 19.44 -36.71 0.53
CA CYS A 7 20.25 -35.85 -0.34
C CYS A 7 21.16 -34.96 0.50
N PHE A 8 22.47 -35.08 0.25
CA PHE A 8 23.51 -34.18 0.74
C PHE A 8 23.65 -32.96 -0.20
N CYS A 9 23.80 -31.76 0.37
CA CYS A 9 24.32 -30.61 -0.36
C CYS A 9 25.85 -30.59 -0.23
N TYR A 10 26.57 -30.81 -1.33
CA TYR A 10 28.01 -30.55 -1.40
C TYR A 10 28.26 -29.11 -1.86
N SER A 11 29.03 -28.37 -1.07
CA SER A 11 29.75 -27.19 -1.51
C SER A 11 31.11 -27.62 -2.10
N HIS A 12 31.32 -27.44 -3.40
CA HIS A 12 32.56 -26.85 -3.92
C HIS A 12 32.49 -26.58 -5.43
N THR A 13 32.95 -25.38 -5.76
CA THR A 13 33.27 -24.77 -7.04
C THR A 13 33.97 -25.67 -8.06
N ASN A 14 33.48 -25.67 -9.31
CA ASN A 14 34.32 -25.53 -10.51
C ASN A 14 33.49 -25.09 -11.74
N GLN A 15 33.80 -23.87 -12.21
CA GLN A 15 33.48 -23.21 -13.49
C GLN A 15 32.19 -23.63 -14.24
N LEU A 16 31.08 -22.94 -13.92
CA LEU A 16 29.91 -22.83 -14.80
C LEU A 16 29.99 -21.53 -15.62
N HIS A 17 29.57 -21.63 -16.88
CA HIS A 17 29.62 -20.59 -17.91
C HIS A 17 28.87 -19.30 -17.47
N PRO A 18 29.37 -18.08 -17.74
CA PRO A 18 28.90 -16.81 -17.16
C PRO A 18 27.43 -16.44 -17.42
N ILE A 19 26.73 -17.18 -18.30
CA ILE A 19 25.31 -16.98 -18.61
C ILE A 19 24.41 -17.67 -17.56
N ILE A 20 24.86 -18.79 -16.97
CA ILE A 20 24.07 -19.55 -15.99
C ILE A 20 24.03 -18.83 -14.63
N ASN A 21 25.14 -18.21 -14.22
CA ASN A 21 25.17 -17.39 -13.00
C ASN A 21 24.28 -16.15 -13.11
N ASN A 22 24.18 -15.55 -14.30
CA ASN A 22 23.39 -14.33 -14.51
C ASN A 22 21.87 -14.58 -14.49
N VAL A 23 21.44 -15.81 -14.83
CA VAL A 23 20.04 -16.24 -14.74
C VAL A 23 19.70 -16.67 -13.31
N LEU A 24 20.58 -17.40 -12.64
CA LEU A 24 20.38 -17.81 -11.25
C LEU A 24 20.44 -16.62 -10.26
N ASP A 25 21.32 -15.64 -10.46
CA ASP A 25 21.34 -14.43 -9.62
C ASP A 25 20.11 -13.54 -9.84
N LYS A 26 19.54 -13.52 -11.06
CA LYS A 26 18.29 -12.79 -11.34
C LYS A 26 17.06 -13.49 -10.75
N ILE A 27 17.07 -14.81 -10.62
CA ILE A 27 15.96 -15.58 -10.05
C ILE A 27 16.08 -15.64 -8.52
N CYS A 28 17.28 -15.83 -7.95
CA CYS A 28 17.50 -15.91 -6.50
C CYS A 28 17.58 -14.55 -5.81
N GLY A 29 17.90 -13.46 -6.53
CA GLY A 29 18.00 -12.12 -5.96
C GLY A 29 16.65 -11.44 -5.65
N TYR A 30 15.52 -12.01 -6.09
CA TYR A 30 14.21 -11.36 -6.01
C TYR A 30 13.20 -12.00 -5.03
N HIS A 31 13.44 -13.20 -4.52
CA HIS A 31 12.52 -13.81 -3.54
C HIS A 31 13.24 -14.74 -2.58
N HIS A 32 13.56 -14.24 -1.39
CA HIS A 32 14.00 -15.09 -0.27
C HIS A 32 12.93 -15.28 0.82
N LEU A 33 11.64 -15.00 0.52
CA LEU A 33 10.53 -15.14 1.47
C LEU A 33 9.35 -16.01 1.00
N LEU A 34 9.46 -16.71 -0.14
CA LEU A 34 8.45 -17.66 -0.61
C LEU A 34 9.09 -18.98 -1.01
N PHE A 35 9.77 -19.64 -0.08
CA PHE A 35 10.21 -21.02 -0.27
C PHE A 35 9.89 -21.84 0.96
N ASN A 36 8.59 -22.13 1.11
CA ASN A 36 8.14 -23.25 1.94
C ASN A 36 6.85 -23.84 1.37
N GLN A 37 6.78 -24.08 0.04
CA GLN A 37 5.70 -24.89 -0.55
C GLN A 37 5.88 -25.28 -2.02
N PHE A 38 7.08 -25.51 -2.56
CA PHE A 38 7.19 -25.95 -3.97
C PHE A 38 8.32 -26.96 -4.19
N VAL A 39 7.96 -28.21 -4.52
CA VAL A 39 8.89 -29.25 -4.97
C VAL A 39 8.99 -29.16 -6.50
N ALA A 40 10.02 -28.49 -7.02
CA ALA A 40 10.33 -28.55 -8.44
C ALA A 40 11.16 -29.81 -8.75
N LYS A 41 10.63 -30.74 -9.54
CA LYS A 41 11.41 -31.85 -10.13
C LYS A 41 12.02 -31.38 -11.45
N TYR A 42 13.34 -31.50 -11.60
CA TYR A 42 14.05 -31.23 -12.85
C TYR A 42 14.53 -32.54 -13.48
N CYS A 43 14.30 -32.72 -14.79
CA CYS A 43 14.94 -33.77 -15.59
C CYS A 43 15.85 -33.12 -16.63
N VAL A 44 17.14 -33.44 -16.61
CA VAL A 44 18.10 -33.02 -17.64
C VAL A 44 18.26 -34.18 -18.63
N LEU A 45 17.86 -33.98 -19.88
CA LEU A 45 18.20 -34.89 -20.98
C LEU A 45 19.54 -34.46 -21.59
N HIS A 46 20.56 -35.31 -21.51
CA HIS A 46 21.83 -35.07 -22.19
C HIS A 46 21.75 -35.44 -23.67
N SER A 47 22.23 -34.56 -24.54
CA SER A 47 22.60 -34.91 -25.92
C SER A 47 24.06 -34.54 -26.22
N ASN A 48 24.73 -35.45 -26.93
CA ASN A 48 26.16 -35.56 -27.25
C ASN A 48 26.79 -34.27 -27.85
N PRO A 49 28.06 -33.92 -27.57
CA PRO A 49 28.65 -32.65 -27.97
C PRO A 49 29.31 -32.80 -29.33
N ARG A 50 28.58 -32.48 -30.40
CA ARG A 50 29.09 -31.99 -31.68
C ARG A 50 27.89 -31.70 -32.60
N THR A 51 27.74 -30.42 -32.96
CA THR A 51 26.79 -29.80 -33.92
C THR A 51 25.45 -29.27 -33.36
N ALA A 52 25.20 -27.98 -33.65
CA ALA A 52 24.00 -27.14 -33.45
C ALA A 52 23.74 -26.51 -32.03
N PRO A 53 23.18 -25.28 -31.95
CA PRO A 53 23.07 -24.51 -30.71
C PRO A 53 22.03 -25.10 -29.75
N TYR A 54 22.34 -25.00 -28.45
CA TYR A 54 21.53 -25.47 -27.33
C TYR A 54 20.08 -24.97 -27.42
N SER A 55 19.11 -25.88 -27.55
CA SER A 55 17.70 -25.61 -27.30
C SER A 55 17.38 -26.02 -25.87
N LEU A 56 17.10 -25.03 -25.01
CA LEU A 56 16.64 -25.27 -23.65
C LEU A 56 15.12 -25.48 -23.71
N ARG A 57 14.63 -26.71 -23.52
CA ARG A 57 13.20 -26.96 -23.35
C ARG A 57 12.88 -27.03 -21.87
N MET A 58 12.27 -25.96 -21.35
CA MET A 58 11.71 -25.94 -20.00
C MET A 58 10.25 -26.39 -20.11
N SER A 59 9.90 -27.49 -19.44
CA SER A 59 8.50 -27.93 -19.30
C SER A 59 8.11 -27.77 -17.85
N LEU A 60 7.35 -26.72 -17.55
CA LEU A 60 6.72 -26.51 -16.26
C LEU A 60 5.41 -27.32 -16.24
N LEU A 61 5.37 -28.40 -15.47
CA LEU A 61 4.13 -29.10 -15.14
C LEU A 61 3.54 -28.44 -13.89
N PHE A 62 2.41 -27.77 -14.06
CA PHE A 62 1.65 -27.17 -12.95
C PHE A 62 0.54 -28.15 -12.55
N GLU A 63 0.64 -28.73 -11.35
CA GLU A 63 -0.54 -29.29 -10.69
C GLU A 63 -1.35 -28.11 -10.13
N SER A 64 -2.41 -27.74 -10.85
CA SER A 64 -3.54 -26.89 -10.42
C SER A 64 -3.22 -25.71 -9.47
N GLY A 65 -3.09 -24.50 -10.03
CA GLY A 65 -3.15 -23.25 -9.25
C GLY A 65 -2.50 -22.06 -9.95
N SER A 66 -3.27 -21.01 -10.20
CA SER A 66 -2.86 -19.79 -10.94
C SER A 66 -1.90 -18.89 -10.16
N ILE A 67 -0.94 -18.24 -10.84
CA ILE A 67 -0.12 -17.13 -10.32
C ILE A 67 -0.28 -15.91 -11.24
N VAL A 68 -0.58 -14.74 -10.66
CA VAL A 68 -0.57 -13.43 -11.31
C VAL A 68 0.82 -12.80 -11.13
N VAL A 69 1.49 -12.44 -12.22
CA VAL A 69 2.74 -11.65 -12.20
C VAL A 69 2.40 -10.24 -12.69
N GLN A 70 2.55 -9.24 -11.83
CA GLN A 70 2.28 -7.83 -12.17
C GLN A 70 3.58 -7.15 -12.62
N HIS A 71 3.55 -6.48 -13.77
CA HIS A 71 4.69 -5.73 -14.34
C HIS A 71 4.42 -4.23 -14.25
N MET A 72 5.32 -3.47 -13.63
CA MET A 72 5.28 -2.00 -13.63
C MET A 72 5.63 -1.44 -15.01
N ARG A 73 4.83 -0.50 -15.53
CA ARG A 73 5.19 0.35 -16.67
C ARG A 73 5.43 1.78 -16.19
N THR A 74 6.66 2.27 -16.38
CA THR A 74 6.92 3.68 -16.65
C THR A 74 6.88 3.89 -18.17
N GLY A 75 6.18 4.93 -18.61
CA GLY A 75 5.99 5.23 -20.02
C GLY A 75 7.24 5.81 -20.68
N LEU A 76 7.61 5.27 -21.84
CA LEU A 76 8.09 6.07 -22.96
C LEU A 76 7.57 5.43 -24.26
N VAL A 77 6.86 6.24 -25.04
CA VAL A 77 6.24 5.87 -26.32
C VAL A 77 7.32 5.58 -27.36
N ARG A 78 7.31 4.36 -27.94
CA ARG A 78 7.50 4.06 -29.38
C ARG A 78 7.53 2.55 -29.64
N GLY A 79 6.64 2.09 -30.53
CA GLY A 79 6.83 0.83 -31.27
C GLY A 79 5.90 -0.32 -30.89
N ILE A 80 4.67 -0.31 -31.39
CA ILE A 80 3.91 -1.53 -31.68
C ILE A 80 4.32 -1.97 -33.09
N SER A 81 4.83 -3.20 -33.23
CA SER A 81 4.74 -3.91 -34.51
C SER A 81 4.81 -5.43 -34.32
N VAL A 82 3.63 -6.05 -34.46
CA VAL A 82 3.31 -7.24 -35.26
C VAL A 82 4.16 -8.52 -35.07
N ILE A 83 3.53 -9.57 -34.52
CA ILE A 83 3.84 -10.97 -34.90
C ILE A 83 2.57 -11.56 -35.53
N ALA A 84 2.51 -11.53 -36.85
CA ALA A 84 1.61 -12.33 -37.67
C ALA A 84 2.30 -12.66 -39.00
N GLN A 85 2.33 -13.96 -39.33
CA GLN A 85 2.77 -14.61 -40.58
C GLN A 85 4.31 -14.63 -40.81
N ILE A 86 4.92 -15.74 -41.21
CA ILE A 86 4.70 -16.47 -42.47
C ILE A 86 5.07 -17.97 -42.33
N PHE A 87 4.21 -18.82 -42.89
CA PHE A 87 4.44 -20.24 -43.19
C PHE A 87 5.39 -20.42 -44.39
N SER A 88 6.34 -21.34 -44.30
CA SER A 88 7.00 -22.07 -45.41
C SER A 88 8.09 -22.94 -44.75
N THR A 89 8.18 -24.28 -44.83
CA THR A 89 7.80 -25.25 -45.86
C THR A 89 7.66 -26.66 -45.24
N SER A 90 6.86 -27.49 -45.91
CA SER A 90 6.95 -28.95 -46.06
C SER A 90 5.73 -29.76 -45.56
N PRO A 91 5.14 -30.64 -46.41
CA PRO A 91 3.88 -31.32 -46.16
C PRO A 91 4.09 -32.72 -45.55
N VAL A 92 3.11 -33.24 -44.80
CA VAL A 92 2.58 -34.63 -44.87
C VAL A 92 1.36 -34.72 -43.91
N HIS A 93 0.33 -35.43 -44.36
CA HIS A 93 -0.95 -35.81 -43.73
C HIS A 93 -0.85 -36.18 -42.23
N SER A 94 -1.86 -36.03 -41.35
CA SER A 94 -3.26 -36.47 -41.47
C SER A 94 -4.09 -35.95 -40.27
N ASN A 95 -5.38 -35.65 -40.52
CA ASN A 95 -6.59 -35.80 -39.70
C ASN A 95 -6.59 -35.84 -38.14
N MET A 96 -7.69 -35.27 -37.62
CA MET A 96 -8.34 -35.48 -36.31
C MET A 96 -7.86 -34.68 -35.10
N LEU A 97 -8.61 -33.61 -34.76
CA LEU A 97 -9.47 -33.50 -33.57
C LEU A 97 -9.79 -32.02 -33.30
N VAL A 98 -10.91 -31.57 -33.85
CA VAL A 98 -11.63 -30.38 -33.37
C VAL A 98 -12.55 -30.88 -32.27
N SER A 99 -12.24 -30.61 -31.00
CA SER A 99 -13.24 -30.61 -29.94
C SER A 99 -12.74 -29.92 -28.67
N SER A 100 -13.53 -28.92 -28.25
CA SER A 100 -13.73 -28.48 -26.87
C SER A 100 -12.54 -27.85 -26.11
N LEU A 101 -12.39 -26.54 -26.25
CA LEU A 101 -12.08 -25.69 -25.09
C LEU A 101 -13.25 -24.72 -24.89
N GLY A 102 -14.07 -25.01 -23.87
CA GLY A 102 -15.05 -24.08 -23.35
C GLY A 102 -14.32 -22.91 -22.69
N PHE A 103 -14.68 -21.69 -23.11
CA PHE A 103 -14.27 -20.45 -22.45
C PHE A 103 -14.97 -20.37 -21.09
N ALA A 104 -14.28 -20.72 -20.02
CA ALA A 104 -14.63 -20.27 -18.68
C ALA A 104 -14.02 -18.87 -18.49
N ILE A 105 -14.79 -17.83 -18.82
CA ILE A 105 -14.47 -16.46 -18.41
C ILE A 105 -14.79 -16.39 -16.91
N LEU A 106 -13.78 -16.61 -16.07
CA LEU A 106 -13.82 -16.20 -14.67
C LEU A 106 -13.87 -14.67 -14.66
N LEU A 107 -15.08 -14.15 -14.47
CA LEU A 107 -15.30 -12.77 -14.04
C LEU A 107 -14.73 -12.64 -12.64
N LEU A 108 -13.43 -12.36 -12.54
CA LEU A 108 -12.89 -11.73 -11.35
C LEU A 108 -13.64 -10.39 -11.22
N PRO A 109 -14.25 -10.07 -10.07
CA PRO A 109 -14.74 -8.72 -9.87
C PRO A 109 -13.56 -7.77 -10.15
N PRO A 110 -13.76 -6.66 -10.86
CA PRO A 110 -12.73 -5.65 -10.93
C PRO A 110 -12.34 -5.35 -9.48
N SER A 111 -11.08 -5.61 -9.13
CA SER A 111 -10.52 -4.97 -7.94
C SER A 111 -10.60 -3.49 -8.25
N ILE A 112 -11.67 -2.85 -7.80
CA ILE A 112 -11.85 -1.41 -7.89
C ILE A 112 -10.80 -0.81 -6.95
N PHE A 113 -9.55 -0.74 -7.41
CA PHE A 113 -8.68 0.34 -7.02
C PHE A 113 -9.25 1.59 -7.69
N GLY A 114 -10.39 2.06 -7.18
CA GLY A 114 -10.75 3.45 -7.35
C GLY A 114 -9.62 4.23 -6.69
N GLN A 115 -8.92 5.06 -7.46
CA GLN A 115 -8.08 6.10 -6.89
C GLN A 115 -9.03 7.09 -6.20
N GLY A 116 -9.53 6.72 -5.02
CA GLY A 116 -10.40 7.57 -4.22
C GLY A 116 -9.64 8.83 -3.82
N GLY A 117 -10.36 9.95 -3.76
CA GLY A 117 -9.83 11.19 -3.22
C GLY A 117 -9.42 11.01 -1.75
N ILE A 118 -8.46 11.84 -1.31
CA ILE A 118 -7.90 11.77 0.04
C ILE A 118 -8.14 13.04 0.85
N LEU A 119 -9.26 13.70 0.56
CA LEU A 119 -9.71 14.89 1.28
C LEU A 119 -9.58 14.69 2.79
N TYR A 120 -9.14 15.74 3.47
CA TYR A 120 -8.98 15.68 4.91
C TYR A 120 -10.36 15.51 5.58
N PRO A 121 -10.54 14.51 6.47
CA PRO A 121 -11.84 14.30 7.11
C PRO A 121 -12.24 15.50 7.96
N GLN A 122 -13.49 15.93 7.81
CA GLN A 122 -14.10 17.02 8.56
C GLN A 122 -15.50 16.58 9.00
N GLU A 123 -15.90 16.98 10.20
CA GLU A 123 -17.27 16.79 10.69
C GLU A 123 -18.22 17.72 9.93
N SER A 124 -19.39 17.22 9.58
CA SER A 124 -20.46 17.99 8.95
C SER A 124 -21.82 17.38 9.30
N GLU A 125 -22.90 17.97 8.80
CA GLU A 125 -24.24 17.40 8.88
C GLU A 125 -24.36 15.97 8.28
N SER A 126 -23.40 15.57 7.45
CA SER A 126 -23.38 14.30 6.73
C SER A 126 -22.20 13.38 7.07
N ARG A 127 -21.27 13.81 7.94
CA ARG A 127 -20.04 13.07 8.29
C ARG A 127 -19.72 13.18 9.77
N ASP A 128 -19.48 12.02 10.40
CA ASP A 128 -18.89 11.95 11.73
C ASP A 128 -17.39 11.65 11.63
N VAL A 129 -16.59 12.18 12.56
CA VAL A 129 -15.15 11.90 12.66
C VAL A 129 -14.80 11.46 14.08
N GLN A 130 -14.15 10.30 14.21
CA GLN A 130 -13.71 9.76 15.49
C GLN A 130 -12.20 9.56 15.49
N SER A 131 -11.51 10.18 16.45
CA SER A 131 -10.08 9.94 16.66
C SER A 131 -9.83 8.55 17.26
N LEU A 132 -8.81 7.87 16.75
CA LEU A 132 -8.22 6.65 17.32
C LEU A 132 -6.85 6.93 17.95
N ASP A 133 -6.59 8.18 18.35
CA ASP A 133 -5.37 8.59 19.05
C ASP A 133 -5.41 8.20 20.55
N GLY A 134 -4.23 8.12 21.17
CA GLY A 134 -4.01 7.79 22.58
C GLY A 134 -3.04 6.62 22.74
N ILE A 135 -3.15 5.87 23.84
CA ILE A 135 -2.26 4.73 24.12
C ILE A 135 -2.72 3.46 23.39
N TRP A 136 -1.82 2.85 22.62
CA TRP A 136 -1.96 1.56 21.96
C TRP A 136 -1.03 0.55 22.64
N ASN A 137 -1.31 -0.76 22.51
CA ASN A 137 -0.28 -1.73 22.88
C ASN A 137 0.75 -1.80 21.76
N PHE A 138 1.99 -2.07 22.13
CA PHE A 138 3.13 -2.06 21.23
C PHE A 138 4.09 -3.20 21.54
N ARG A 139 4.66 -3.80 20.49
CA ARG A 139 5.77 -4.75 20.60
C ARG A 139 6.65 -4.73 19.37
N ILE A 140 7.94 -4.97 19.57
CA ILE A 140 8.88 -5.21 18.47
C ILE A 140 8.87 -6.71 18.10
N SER A 141 9.08 -7.05 16.82
CA SER A 141 9.26 -8.44 16.41
C SER A 141 10.60 -8.99 16.91
N THR A 142 10.70 -10.31 17.03
CA THR A 142 11.95 -10.95 17.46
C THR A 142 13.06 -10.69 16.44
N GLN A 143 14.22 -10.30 16.95
CA GLN A 143 15.41 -10.04 16.14
C GLN A 143 15.81 -11.30 15.36
N GLY A 144 16.00 -11.15 14.04
CA GLY A 144 16.30 -12.27 13.14
C GLY A 144 15.08 -13.07 12.69
N ASN A 145 13.88 -12.78 13.19
CA ASN A 145 12.63 -13.35 12.71
C ASN A 145 11.56 -12.27 12.49
N PRO A 146 11.74 -11.39 11.48
CA PRO A 146 10.78 -10.32 11.19
C PRO A 146 9.40 -10.86 10.74
N GLY A 147 9.33 -12.11 10.27
CA GLY A 147 8.10 -12.77 9.86
C GLY A 147 7.28 -13.36 11.01
N GLN A 148 7.80 -13.37 12.25
CA GLN A 148 7.18 -14.07 13.37
C GLN A 148 5.71 -13.69 13.57
N GLY A 149 5.41 -12.40 13.69
CA GLY A 149 4.05 -11.95 13.97
C GLY A 149 3.06 -12.24 12.85
N PHE A 150 3.54 -12.37 11.61
CA PHE A 150 2.71 -12.80 10.49
C PHE A 150 2.44 -14.30 10.53
N ASN A 151 3.48 -15.10 10.79
CA ASN A 151 3.39 -16.56 10.85
C ASN A 151 2.57 -17.06 12.06
N GLU A 152 2.65 -16.36 13.18
CA GLU A 152 1.90 -16.64 14.41
C GLU A 152 0.57 -15.88 14.47
N GLU A 153 0.19 -15.18 13.38
CA GLU A 153 -1.08 -14.46 13.25
C GLU A 153 -1.37 -13.51 14.41
N TRP A 154 -0.39 -12.71 14.85
CA TRP A 154 -0.57 -11.77 15.97
C TRP A 154 -1.71 -10.77 15.76
N TYR A 155 -2.14 -10.55 14.53
CA TYR A 155 -3.27 -9.70 14.16
C TYR A 155 -4.65 -10.32 14.43
N SER A 156 -4.74 -11.62 14.70
CA SER A 156 -6.01 -12.33 14.95
C SER A 156 -6.55 -12.13 16.36
N HIS A 157 -5.71 -11.71 17.31
CA HIS A 157 -6.04 -11.54 18.72
C HIS A 157 -5.33 -10.30 19.28
N GLU A 158 -5.82 -9.75 20.40
CA GLU A 158 -5.09 -8.67 21.07
C GLU A 158 -3.63 -9.07 21.36
N LEU A 159 -2.68 -8.19 21.06
CA LEU A 159 -1.24 -8.45 21.15
C LEU A 159 -0.80 -8.90 22.55
N ARG A 160 -1.48 -8.43 23.60
CA ARG A 160 -1.22 -8.84 24.99
C ARG A 160 -1.47 -10.34 25.24
N LYS A 161 -2.27 -11.00 24.40
CA LYS A 161 -2.57 -12.44 24.47
C LYS A 161 -1.49 -13.28 23.77
N THR A 162 -0.71 -12.67 22.88
CA THR A 162 0.35 -13.33 22.10
C THR A 162 1.76 -12.97 22.57
N GLY A 163 1.89 -12.19 23.65
CA GLY A 163 3.18 -11.86 24.26
C GLY A 163 3.14 -10.58 25.09
N ASN A 164 4.32 -10.22 25.62
CA ASN A 164 4.49 -8.97 26.35
C ASN A 164 4.34 -7.77 25.42
N VAL A 165 3.63 -6.75 25.92
CA VAL A 165 3.42 -5.49 25.23
C VAL A 165 3.81 -4.31 26.11
N ALA A 166 4.17 -3.19 25.50
CA ALA A 166 4.36 -1.91 26.15
C ALA A 166 3.27 -0.92 25.71
N PRO A 167 2.88 0.07 26.54
CA PRO A 167 2.04 1.17 26.09
C PRO A 167 2.83 2.09 25.15
N MET A 168 2.22 2.50 24.04
CA MET A 168 2.81 3.44 23.09
C MET A 168 1.78 4.49 22.66
N PRO A 169 2.08 5.80 22.77
CA PRO A 169 1.18 6.84 22.31
C PRO A 169 1.14 6.89 20.79
N VAL A 170 -0.05 7.19 20.26
CA VAL A 170 -0.33 7.54 18.87
C VAL A 170 -1.09 8.87 18.91
N PRO A 171 -0.68 9.93 18.19
CA PRO A 171 0.45 9.98 17.27
C PRO A 171 1.81 10.06 17.98
N SER A 172 2.77 9.23 17.57
CA SER A 172 4.17 9.34 18.00
C SER A 172 5.10 8.41 17.25
N SER A 173 6.35 8.84 17.09
CA SER A 173 7.46 7.94 16.76
C SER A 173 7.89 7.18 18.01
N TYR A 174 7.99 5.86 17.94
CA TYR A 174 8.24 5.06 19.14
C TYR A 174 9.66 5.22 19.71
N ASN A 175 10.62 5.68 18.88
CA ASN A 175 12.05 5.56 19.15
C ASN A 175 12.50 6.20 20.47
N HIS A 176 11.87 7.29 20.90
CA HIS A 176 12.24 8.02 22.12
C HIS A 176 11.15 8.07 23.19
N ILE A 177 10.11 7.23 23.07
CA ILE A 177 9.09 7.11 24.11
C ILE A 177 9.58 6.22 25.26
N THR A 178 10.28 5.13 24.92
CA THR A 178 10.87 4.24 25.92
C THR A 178 12.32 4.64 26.22
N VAL A 179 12.83 4.21 27.37
CA VAL A 179 14.27 4.32 27.70
C VAL A 179 15.10 3.14 27.17
N ASP A 180 14.46 2.19 26.47
CA ASP A 180 15.12 0.99 25.97
C ASP A 180 15.82 1.26 24.63
N ARG A 181 17.15 1.11 24.65
CA ARG A 181 17.98 1.27 23.46
C ARG A 181 17.67 0.23 22.37
N ILE A 182 17.24 -0.97 22.74
CA ILE A 182 16.86 -2.02 21.78
C ILE A 182 15.66 -1.55 20.97
N VAL A 183 14.65 -0.97 21.63
CA VAL A 183 13.48 -0.39 20.96
C VAL A 183 13.91 0.78 20.09
N ARG A 184 14.67 1.74 20.63
CA ARG A 184 15.12 2.92 19.86
C ARG A 184 15.85 2.56 18.57
N ASP A 185 16.85 1.68 18.68
CA ASP A 185 17.74 1.31 17.57
C ASP A 185 17.18 0.14 16.73
N PHE A 186 15.93 -0.30 16.98
CA PHE A 186 15.32 -1.47 16.34
C PHE A 186 15.19 -1.31 14.82
N VAL A 187 15.47 -2.38 14.08
CA VAL A 187 15.25 -2.48 12.64
C VAL A 187 14.42 -3.72 12.35
N GLY A 188 13.26 -3.52 11.72
CA GLY A 188 12.32 -4.58 11.40
C GLY A 188 10.87 -4.15 11.57
N VAL A 189 10.03 -5.15 11.87
CA VAL A 189 8.58 -4.97 12.03
C VAL A 189 8.23 -4.72 13.49
N VAL A 190 7.54 -3.63 13.76
CA VAL A 190 6.89 -3.35 15.04
C VAL A 190 5.38 -3.52 14.89
N TRP A 191 4.70 -3.84 15.98
CA TRP A 191 3.27 -4.10 16.01
C TRP A 191 2.60 -3.17 16.99
N TYR A 192 1.47 -2.62 16.56
CA TYR A 192 0.55 -1.83 17.36
C TYR A 192 -0.81 -2.51 17.38
N ASP A 193 -1.53 -2.47 18.49
CA ASP A 193 -2.96 -2.76 18.48
C ASP A 193 -3.76 -1.89 19.45
N ARG A 194 -5.06 -1.82 19.17
CA ARG A 194 -6.04 -1.11 19.97
C ARG A 194 -7.43 -1.68 19.76
N ILE A 195 -8.21 -1.69 20.84
CA ILE A 195 -9.65 -1.88 20.76
C ILE A 195 -10.35 -0.54 20.50
N PHE A 196 -11.27 -0.51 19.56
CA PHE A 196 -12.11 0.64 19.25
C PHE A 196 -13.58 0.23 19.12
N TYR A 197 -14.49 1.21 19.11
CA TYR A 197 -15.93 0.98 18.98
C TYR A 197 -16.47 1.80 17.82
N VAL A 198 -17.36 1.19 17.06
CA VAL A 198 -18.12 1.85 15.99
C VAL A 198 -19.56 2.03 16.48
N PRO A 199 -20.10 3.26 16.56
CA PRO A 199 -21.47 3.48 17.00
C PRO A 199 -22.50 2.76 16.12
N SER A 200 -23.58 2.23 16.71
CA SER A 200 -24.67 1.62 15.93
C SER A 200 -25.37 2.62 14.99
N SER A 201 -25.28 3.92 15.28
CA SER A 201 -25.82 4.99 14.43
C SER A 201 -25.12 5.10 13.08
N TRP A 202 -23.92 4.53 12.93
CA TRP A 202 -23.19 4.52 11.66
C TRP A 202 -23.66 3.41 10.71
N LEU A 203 -24.57 2.52 11.16
CA LEU A 203 -25.09 1.46 10.32
C LEU A 203 -25.81 2.05 9.09
N GLY A 204 -25.43 1.60 7.89
CA GLY A 204 -25.94 2.12 6.62
C GLY A 204 -25.14 3.29 6.03
N GLN A 205 -24.15 3.82 6.75
CA GLN A 205 -23.14 4.73 6.23
C GLN A 205 -21.91 3.95 5.75
N ARG A 206 -21.03 4.59 4.97
CA ARG A 206 -19.71 4.05 4.65
C ARG A 206 -18.77 4.43 5.79
N VAL A 207 -17.98 3.47 6.28
CA VAL A 207 -17.02 3.68 7.37
C VAL A 207 -15.60 3.59 6.83
N TRP A 208 -14.81 4.62 7.07
CA TRP A 208 -13.46 4.75 6.56
C TRP A 208 -12.46 4.76 7.70
N LEU A 209 -11.39 3.98 7.56
CA LEU A 209 -10.22 4.03 8.43
C LEU A 209 -9.11 4.79 7.72
N ARG A 210 -8.61 5.88 8.32
CA ARG A 210 -7.55 6.73 7.79
C ARG A 210 -6.36 6.78 8.73
N PHE A 211 -5.18 6.62 8.15
CA PHE A 211 -3.89 6.92 8.78
C PHE A 211 -3.33 8.16 8.11
N ASP A 212 -2.98 9.18 8.89
CA ASP A 212 -2.34 10.38 8.33
C ASP A 212 -0.86 10.17 7.98
N SER A 213 -0.24 9.12 8.55
CA SER A 213 1.15 8.70 8.33
C SER A 213 1.46 7.40 9.09
N ALA A 214 2.18 6.47 8.47
CA ALA A 214 2.76 5.30 9.14
C ALA A 214 4.12 4.95 8.52
N HIS A 215 5.22 5.10 9.26
CA HIS A 215 6.56 5.07 8.69
C HIS A 215 7.30 3.74 8.98
N TYR A 216 7.68 2.91 7.98
CA TYR A 216 7.67 3.13 6.52
C TYR A 216 6.67 2.31 5.72
N SER A 217 6.53 1.02 6.02
CA SER A 217 5.59 0.12 5.32
C SER A 217 4.60 -0.44 6.33
N ALA A 218 3.32 -0.18 6.13
CA ALA A 218 2.25 -0.53 7.05
C ALA A 218 1.38 -1.67 6.49
N TYR A 219 0.99 -2.58 7.37
CA TYR A 219 -0.01 -3.62 7.12
C TYR A 219 -1.08 -3.49 8.20
N VAL A 220 -2.32 -3.25 7.79
CA VAL A 220 -3.43 -2.95 8.70
C VAL A 220 -4.43 -4.09 8.68
N TYR A 221 -4.87 -4.47 9.87
CA TYR A 221 -5.85 -5.52 10.10
C TYR A 221 -6.97 -4.99 10.98
N VAL A 222 -8.21 -5.31 10.62
CA VAL A 222 -9.41 -5.05 11.44
C VAL A 222 -10.06 -6.39 11.72
N ASN A 223 -10.25 -6.72 13.00
CA ASN A 223 -10.83 -8.00 13.44
C ASN A 223 -10.13 -9.22 12.82
N GLY A 224 -8.80 -9.16 12.67
CA GLY A 224 -7.99 -10.21 12.06
C GLY A 224 -7.99 -10.23 10.53
N VAL A 225 -8.83 -9.43 9.87
CA VAL A 225 -8.89 -9.32 8.40
C VAL A 225 -7.90 -8.27 7.93
N HIS A 226 -7.02 -8.62 6.99
CA HIS A 226 -6.15 -7.64 6.32
C HIS A 226 -7.00 -6.69 5.47
N VAL A 227 -6.88 -5.38 5.71
CA VAL A 227 -7.70 -4.37 5.02
C VAL A 227 -6.88 -3.51 4.07
N VAL A 228 -5.64 -3.15 4.42
CA VAL A 228 -4.78 -2.33 3.55
C VAL A 228 -3.30 -2.52 3.85
N SER A 229 -2.49 -2.35 2.80
CA SER A 229 -1.04 -2.15 2.92
C SER A 229 -0.66 -0.80 2.30
N HIS A 230 0.26 -0.09 2.92
CA HIS A 230 0.76 1.19 2.42
C HIS A 230 2.27 1.28 2.60
N ASP A 231 2.95 1.67 1.53
CA ASP A 231 4.37 2.00 1.56
C ASP A 231 4.51 3.51 1.41
N ILE A 232 5.44 4.11 2.16
CA ILE A 232 5.77 5.55 2.30
C ILE A 232 5.26 6.11 3.63
N GLY A 233 6.18 6.65 4.42
CA GLY A 233 5.85 7.07 5.78
C GLY A 233 4.98 8.32 5.89
N HIS A 234 5.23 9.33 5.08
CA HIS A 234 4.76 10.69 5.33
C HIS A 234 3.46 11.08 4.62
N LEU A 235 2.83 10.14 3.91
CA LEU A 235 1.60 10.35 3.19
C LEU A 235 0.44 9.64 3.90
N PRO A 236 -0.77 10.20 3.82
CA PRO A 236 -1.94 9.53 4.34
C PRO A 236 -2.34 8.36 3.43
N PHE A 237 -3.03 7.41 4.02
CA PHE A 237 -3.75 6.36 3.31
C PHE A 237 -5.03 6.01 4.06
N LEU A 238 -6.02 5.51 3.33
CA LEU A 238 -7.31 5.14 3.89
C LEU A 238 -7.86 3.89 3.23
N VAL A 239 -8.80 3.26 3.90
CA VAL A 239 -9.52 2.09 3.42
C VAL A 239 -10.94 2.10 3.97
N GLU A 240 -11.90 1.67 3.16
CA GLU A 240 -13.26 1.44 3.61
C GLU A 240 -13.31 0.13 4.42
N VAL A 241 -13.89 0.19 5.61
CA VAL A 241 -14.00 -0.94 6.55
C VAL A 241 -15.45 -1.26 6.90
N THR A 242 -16.42 -0.70 6.16
CA THR A 242 -17.87 -0.83 6.35
C THR A 242 -18.32 -2.26 6.64
N ASP A 243 -17.81 -3.23 5.88
CA ASP A 243 -18.22 -4.64 5.96
C ASP A 243 -17.38 -5.48 6.95
N VAL A 244 -16.32 -4.90 7.51
CA VAL A 244 -15.36 -5.61 8.39
C VAL A 244 -15.57 -5.23 9.85
N VAL A 245 -16.11 -4.04 10.12
CA VAL A 245 -16.37 -3.57 11.49
C VAL A 245 -17.67 -4.14 12.05
N ASN A 246 -17.64 -4.42 13.35
CA ASN A 246 -18.81 -4.74 14.14
C ASN A 246 -19.40 -3.45 14.72
N TYR A 247 -20.64 -3.14 14.34
CA TYR A 247 -21.36 -1.97 14.84
C TYR A 247 -21.87 -2.22 16.27
N GLY A 248 -21.88 -1.18 17.11
CA GLY A 248 -22.36 -1.26 18.50
C GLY A 248 -21.53 -2.16 19.42
N SER A 249 -20.33 -2.57 18.99
CA SER A 249 -19.49 -3.54 19.67
C SER A 249 -18.00 -3.26 19.47
N SER A 250 -17.15 -3.96 20.21
CA SER A 250 -15.70 -3.78 20.16
C SER A 250 -15.10 -4.35 18.88
N ASN A 251 -14.14 -3.63 18.31
CA ASN A 251 -13.34 -4.03 17.17
C ASN A 251 -11.86 -4.00 17.55
N LEU A 252 -11.07 -4.91 16.97
CA LEU A 252 -9.63 -4.93 17.12
C LEU A 252 -8.96 -4.32 15.88
N LEU A 253 -8.18 -3.27 16.08
CA LEU A 253 -7.28 -2.71 15.06
C LEU A 253 -5.86 -3.16 15.38
N THR A 254 -5.20 -3.83 14.43
CA THR A 254 -3.79 -4.21 14.53
C THR A 254 -3.02 -3.66 13.34
N VAL A 255 -1.85 -3.09 13.60
CA VAL A 255 -0.99 -2.47 12.57
C VAL A 255 0.43 -2.98 12.72
N ALA A 256 0.96 -3.61 11.68
CA ALA A 256 2.38 -3.93 11.58
C ALA A 256 3.07 -2.84 10.78
N VAL A 257 4.13 -2.25 11.32
CA VAL A 257 4.93 -1.20 10.68
C VAL A 257 6.36 -1.68 10.51
N ASN A 258 6.84 -1.76 9.27
CA ASN A 258 8.21 -2.11 8.94
C ASN A 258 9.01 -0.83 8.67
N ASN A 259 10.09 -0.63 9.41
CA ASN A 259 10.96 0.54 9.27
C ASN A 259 12.18 0.32 8.36
N THR A 260 12.26 -0.82 7.68
CA THR A 260 13.43 -1.18 6.84
C THR A 260 13.52 -0.27 5.61
N LEU A 261 14.58 0.53 5.52
CA LEU A 261 14.90 1.30 4.32
C LEU A 261 15.75 0.49 3.33
N THR A 262 15.44 0.61 2.05
CA THR A 262 16.14 -0.07 0.96
C THR A 262 16.60 0.94 -0.10
N ARG A 263 17.25 0.46 -1.16
CA ARG A 263 17.67 1.31 -2.28
C ARG A 263 16.50 1.87 -3.08
N VAL A 264 15.30 1.31 -2.91
CA VAL A 264 14.08 1.69 -3.62
C VAL A 264 13.03 2.36 -2.72
N THR A 265 13.29 2.49 -1.42
CA THR A 265 12.42 3.27 -0.52
C THR A 265 12.66 4.77 -0.68
N ILE A 266 11.71 5.59 -0.24
CA ILE A 266 11.84 7.05 -0.16
C ILE A 266 11.60 7.48 1.30
N PRO A 267 12.65 7.84 2.06
CA PRO A 267 14.05 7.99 1.66
C PRO A 267 14.79 6.66 1.45
N GLN A 268 15.93 6.71 0.75
CA GLN A 268 16.74 5.53 0.47
C GLN A 268 17.65 5.16 1.64
N GLY A 269 17.87 3.87 1.81
CA GLY A 269 18.79 3.33 2.81
C GLY A 269 19.25 1.92 2.49
N SER A 270 19.92 1.31 3.45
CA SER A 270 20.30 -0.10 3.43
C SER A 270 20.40 -0.61 4.85
N VAL A 271 20.30 -1.93 4.99
CA VAL A 271 20.44 -2.62 6.27
C VAL A 271 21.63 -3.55 6.19
N THR A 272 22.48 -3.51 7.21
CA THR A 272 23.65 -4.39 7.32
C THR A 272 23.63 -5.11 8.66
N ASN A 273 24.16 -6.34 8.67
CA ASN A 273 24.40 -7.08 9.90
C ASN A 273 25.71 -6.60 10.52
N VAL A 274 25.65 -6.19 11.79
CA VAL A 274 26.81 -5.73 12.56
C VAL A 274 27.00 -6.65 13.75
N SER A 275 28.22 -7.17 13.91
CA SER A 275 28.61 -7.96 15.07
C SER A 275 28.63 -7.10 16.34
N THR A 276 28.19 -7.69 17.43
CA THR A 276 28.10 -7.10 18.77
C THR A 276 28.63 -8.11 19.79
N GLY A 277 28.98 -7.66 20.99
CA GLY A 277 29.42 -8.57 22.06
C GLY A 277 28.37 -9.64 22.45
N SER A 278 27.11 -9.44 22.06
CA SER A 278 25.97 -10.32 22.36
C SER A 278 25.38 -11.01 21.12
N GLY A 279 26.12 -11.09 20.00
CA GLY A 279 25.64 -11.67 18.74
C GLY A 279 25.70 -10.67 17.59
N TRP A 280 24.68 -10.59 16.76
CA TRP A 280 24.62 -9.65 15.63
C TRP A 280 23.35 -8.78 15.72
N LYS A 281 23.37 -7.58 15.13
CA LYS A 281 22.19 -6.75 14.97
C LYS A 281 22.08 -6.12 13.60
N LEU A 282 20.86 -5.86 13.17
CA LEU A 282 20.58 -5.04 12.00
C LEU A 282 20.90 -3.58 12.32
N LYS A 283 21.58 -2.90 11.40
CA LYS A 283 21.88 -1.47 11.48
C LYS A 283 21.45 -0.78 10.20
N HIS A 284 20.70 0.30 10.34
CA HIS A 284 20.39 1.22 9.25
C HIS A 284 21.62 2.01 8.81
N SER A 285 21.79 2.10 7.50
CA SER A 285 22.73 2.98 6.81
C SER A 285 21.97 3.83 5.81
N HIS A 286 22.10 5.15 5.93
CA HIS A 286 21.45 6.14 5.06
C HIS A 286 22.36 7.36 4.90
N ILE A 287 22.06 8.20 3.90
CA ILE A 287 22.86 9.40 3.55
C ILE A 287 22.21 10.73 3.97
N PHE A 288 21.00 10.69 4.52
CA PHE A 288 20.30 11.88 5.01
C PHE A 288 20.72 12.25 6.44
N ASN A 289 20.66 13.54 6.79
CA ASN A 289 21.15 14.07 8.06
C ASN A 289 20.02 14.40 9.05
N PHE A 290 19.14 13.43 9.27
CA PHE A 290 18.12 13.45 10.32
C PHE A 290 17.94 12.03 10.86
N TYR A 291 17.51 11.92 12.12
CA TYR A 291 17.26 10.60 12.71
C TYR A 291 16.05 9.94 12.05
N HIS A 292 16.15 8.65 11.73
CA HIS A 292 15.09 7.89 11.10
C HIS A 292 14.01 7.48 12.13
N TYR A 293 13.21 8.46 12.54
CA TYR A 293 12.04 8.27 13.39
C TYR A 293 10.94 7.51 12.65
N VAL A 294 10.32 6.56 13.35
CA VAL A 294 9.32 5.64 12.80
C VAL A 294 8.23 5.31 13.80
N GLY A 295 7.07 4.91 13.27
CA GLY A 295 5.88 4.61 14.04
C GLY A 295 4.62 5.11 13.35
N LEU A 296 3.57 5.29 14.16
CA LEU A 296 2.34 5.97 13.75
C LEU A 296 2.48 7.45 14.13
N ASP A 297 3.22 8.19 13.30
CA ASP A 297 3.72 9.53 13.62
C ASP A 297 2.65 10.63 13.53
N ARG A 298 1.50 10.33 12.89
CA ARG A 298 0.34 11.20 12.80
C ARG A 298 -0.93 10.44 13.19
N SER A 299 -2.01 11.19 13.32
CA SER A 299 -3.28 10.68 13.85
C SER A 299 -3.85 9.53 13.03
N VAL A 300 -4.57 8.66 13.72
CA VAL A 300 -5.40 7.61 13.13
C VAL A 300 -6.85 7.96 13.41
N ARG A 301 -7.72 7.87 12.41
CA ARG A 301 -9.13 8.27 12.54
C ARG A 301 -10.06 7.30 11.85
N LEU A 302 -11.25 7.17 12.41
CA LEU A 302 -12.42 6.69 11.68
C LEU A 302 -13.23 7.89 11.24
N TYR A 303 -13.89 7.79 10.10
CA TYR A 303 -14.90 8.75 9.71
C TYR A 303 -15.97 8.09 8.85
N THR A 304 -17.12 8.74 8.74
CA THR A 304 -18.21 8.27 7.90
C THR A 304 -18.45 9.14 6.69
N THR A 305 -19.02 8.53 5.66
CA THR A 305 -19.67 9.24 4.56
C THR A 305 -21.03 8.61 4.27
N PRO A 306 -21.96 9.35 3.66
CA PRO A 306 -23.14 8.72 3.08
C PRO A 306 -22.74 7.79 1.91
N GLN A 307 -23.72 7.04 1.38
CA GLN A 307 -23.49 6.16 0.23
C GLN A 307 -23.05 6.94 -1.02
N VAL A 308 -23.62 8.13 -1.21
CA VAL A 308 -23.18 9.12 -2.21
C VAL A 308 -22.45 10.24 -1.47
N TYR A 309 -21.22 10.54 -1.85
CA TYR A 309 -20.37 11.48 -1.11
C TYR A 309 -19.38 12.21 -2.02
N ILE A 310 -18.93 13.38 -1.57
CA ILE A 310 -17.85 14.13 -2.21
C ILE A 310 -16.53 13.41 -1.95
N ASN A 311 -15.95 12.84 -3.01
CA ASN A 311 -14.71 12.07 -2.97
C ASN A 311 -13.46 12.96 -3.06
N ASP A 312 -13.45 13.91 -4.00
CA ASP A 312 -12.35 14.84 -4.19
C ASP A 312 -12.87 16.26 -4.53
N VAL A 313 -12.03 17.26 -4.28
CA VAL A 313 -12.29 18.66 -4.65
C VAL A 313 -10.99 19.29 -5.11
N SER A 314 -10.93 19.65 -6.38
CA SER A 314 -9.87 20.43 -7.00
C SER A 314 -10.32 21.87 -7.16
N VAL A 315 -9.60 22.80 -6.54
CA VAL A 315 -9.85 24.23 -6.60
C VAL A 315 -8.72 24.93 -7.36
N LEU A 316 -9.07 25.68 -8.41
CA LEU A 316 -8.14 26.53 -9.15
C LEU A 316 -8.60 27.98 -9.04
N THR A 317 -7.73 28.85 -8.51
CA THR A 317 -8.01 30.28 -8.37
C THR A 317 -7.22 31.10 -9.39
N SER A 318 -7.88 32.07 -10.02
CA SER A 318 -7.24 33.06 -10.90
C SER A 318 -7.82 34.45 -10.64
N ILE A 319 -7.20 35.49 -11.19
CA ILE A 319 -7.69 36.86 -11.09
C ILE A 319 -7.82 37.48 -12.47
N GLN A 320 -8.93 38.18 -12.71
CA GLN A 320 -9.14 39.03 -13.87
C GLN A 320 -9.54 40.43 -13.40
N ASN A 321 -8.65 41.41 -13.60
CA ASN A 321 -8.79 42.75 -13.01
C ASN A 321 -8.87 42.68 -11.48
N THR A 322 -10.03 42.99 -10.89
CA THR A 322 -10.30 42.86 -9.45
C THR A 322 -11.15 41.63 -9.11
N THR A 323 -11.60 40.88 -10.13
CA THR A 323 -12.46 39.71 -9.93
C THR A 323 -11.63 38.45 -9.70
N GLY A 324 -11.82 37.80 -8.56
CA GLY A 324 -11.28 36.47 -8.26
C GLY A 324 -12.17 35.40 -8.90
N ASN A 325 -11.57 34.46 -9.61
CA ASN A 325 -12.24 33.36 -10.29
C ASN A 325 -11.86 32.04 -9.62
N VAL A 326 -12.83 31.27 -9.16
CA VAL A 326 -12.65 29.97 -8.51
C VAL A 326 -13.28 28.87 -9.37
N SER A 327 -12.48 27.95 -9.88
CA SER A 327 -12.94 26.77 -10.62
C SER A 327 -12.92 25.55 -9.71
N VAL A 328 -14.03 24.81 -9.66
CA VAL A 328 -14.19 23.60 -8.86
C VAL A 328 -14.43 22.39 -9.76
N ALA A 329 -13.68 21.31 -9.54
CA ALA A 329 -13.81 20.01 -10.21
C ALA A 329 -13.56 18.85 -9.22
N GLY A 330 -13.99 17.62 -9.50
CA GLY A 330 -13.59 16.43 -8.70
C GLY A 330 -14.70 15.55 -8.12
N LEU A 331 -15.94 15.66 -8.58
CA LEU A 331 -16.99 14.75 -8.14
C LEU A 331 -16.92 13.40 -8.86
N GLU A 332 -16.72 12.33 -8.11
CA GLU A 332 -16.90 10.96 -8.58
C GLU A 332 -18.37 10.59 -8.33
N GLU A 333 -19.23 10.71 -9.34
CA GLU A 333 -20.64 10.34 -9.23
C GLU A 333 -20.95 8.97 -9.82
N SER A 334 -21.81 8.25 -9.10
CA SER A 334 -22.66 7.21 -9.66
C SER A 334 -24.11 7.52 -9.26
N GLY A 335 -24.95 7.85 -10.24
CA GLY A 335 -26.38 8.15 -10.09
C GLY A 335 -26.85 9.14 -11.15
N ASP A 336 -27.98 8.86 -11.81
CA ASP A 336 -28.50 9.68 -12.92
C ASP A 336 -29.22 10.98 -12.45
N ASP A 337 -29.48 11.13 -11.14
CA ASP A 337 -30.27 12.24 -10.55
C ASP A 337 -29.55 12.90 -9.34
N LEU A 338 -28.37 13.48 -9.57
CA LEU A 338 -27.63 14.21 -8.54
C LEU A 338 -27.49 15.70 -8.89
N THR A 339 -27.56 16.56 -7.88
CA THR A 339 -27.36 18.02 -8.02
C THR A 339 -26.28 18.47 -7.06
N LEU A 340 -25.17 18.97 -7.60
CA LEU A 340 -24.14 19.65 -6.82
C LEU A 340 -24.50 21.13 -6.67
N THR A 341 -24.50 21.62 -5.44
CA THR A 341 -24.47 23.05 -5.13
C THR A 341 -23.13 23.38 -4.49
N VAL A 342 -22.52 24.47 -4.93
CA VAL A 342 -21.27 25.00 -4.41
C VAL A 342 -21.50 26.43 -3.99
N SER A 343 -21.12 26.76 -2.76
CA SER A 343 -21.23 28.09 -2.17
C SER A 343 -19.87 28.58 -1.71
N LEU A 344 -19.58 29.86 -1.92
CA LEU A 344 -18.35 30.50 -1.48
C LEU A 344 -18.68 31.61 -0.50
N TYR A 345 -18.11 31.53 0.69
CA TYR A 345 -18.30 32.49 1.77
C TYR A 345 -17.01 33.24 2.07
N ASP A 346 -17.13 34.51 2.42
CA ASP A 346 -16.01 35.32 2.89
C ASP A 346 -15.62 34.98 4.35
N LYS A 347 -14.65 35.72 4.90
CA LYS A 347 -14.15 35.49 6.26
C LYS A 347 -15.19 35.81 7.35
N GLU A 348 -16.16 36.65 7.03
CA GLU A 348 -17.25 37.07 7.91
C GLU A 348 -18.43 36.10 7.84
N GLY A 349 -18.42 35.15 6.90
CA GLY A 349 -19.46 34.15 6.70
C GLY A 349 -20.56 34.58 5.73
N GLU A 350 -20.35 35.66 4.97
CA GLU A 350 -21.31 36.16 3.99
C GLU A 350 -21.12 35.45 2.65
N LEU A 351 -22.25 35.08 2.01
CA LEU A 351 -22.24 34.39 0.73
C LEU A 351 -21.82 35.37 -0.40
N VAL A 352 -20.68 35.10 -1.04
CA VAL A 352 -20.12 35.95 -2.09
C VAL A 352 -20.28 35.40 -3.51
N ALA A 353 -20.42 34.08 -3.66
CA ALA A 353 -20.71 33.44 -4.95
C ALA A 353 -21.35 32.06 -4.75
N SER A 354 -22.16 31.60 -5.71
CA SER A 354 -22.70 30.23 -5.72
C SER A 354 -22.94 29.70 -7.13
N SER A 355 -22.97 28.37 -7.27
CA SER A 355 -23.27 27.66 -8.51
C SER A 355 -23.96 26.32 -8.20
N SER A 356 -24.93 25.93 -9.01
CA SER A 356 -25.62 24.63 -8.93
C SER A 356 -25.24 23.66 -10.06
N ARG A 357 -23.98 23.74 -10.52
CA ARG A 357 -23.44 22.93 -11.61
C ARG A 357 -22.31 22.03 -11.09
N GLN A 358 -22.20 20.84 -11.67
CA GLN A 358 -21.18 19.84 -11.34
C GLN A 358 -19.74 20.36 -11.50
N GLU A 359 -19.54 21.30 -12.42
CA GLU A 359 -18.34 22.11 -12.55
C GLU A 359 -18.76 23.57 -12.75
N GLY A 360 -18.08 24.49 -12.06
CA GLY A 360 -18.48 25.90 -12.04
C GLY A 360 -17.30 26.84 -11.88
N LEU A 361 -17.39 27.99 -12.57
CA LEU A 361 -16.56 29.16 -12.35
C LEU A 361 -17.33 30.12 -11.44
N LEU A 362 -16.86 30.32 -10.22
CA LEU A 362 -17.39 31.31 -9.29
C LEU A 362 -16.57 32.61 -9.43
N GLY A 363 -17.25 33.70 -9.78
CA GLY A 363 -16.64 35.03 -9.85
C GLY A 363 -16.92 35.83 -8.59
N VAL A 364 -15.87 36.35 -7.96
CA VAL A 364 -15.92 37.20 -6.76
C VAL A 364 -15.43 38.59 -7.14
N PRO A 365 -16.32 39.57 -7.34
CA PRO A 365 -15.93 40.96 -7.60
C PRO A 365 -15.13 41.54 -6.43
N ASP A 366 -14.11 42.36 -6.74
CA ASP A 366 -13.24 43.02 -5.76
C ASP A 366 -12.71 42.06 -4.68
N ALA A 367 -12.22 40.90 -5.13
CA ALA A 367 -11.83 39.80 -4.26
C ALA A 367 -10.69 40.20 -3.31
N ASN A 368 -10.87 39.93 -2.02
CA ASN A 368 -9.78 39.89 -1.05
C ASN A 368 -8.82 38.74 -1.39
N LEU A 369 -7.57 39.05 -1.74
CA LEU A 369 -6.59 38.05 -2.15
C LEU A 369 -5.84 37.45 -0.97
N TRP A 370 -5.44 36.18 -1.10
CA TRP A 370 -4.48 35.58 -0.18
C TRP A 370 -3.11 36.19 -0.45
N TRP A 371 -2.55 36.86 0.56
CA TRP A 371 -1.19 37.40 0.51
C TRP A 371 -0.28 36.67 1.50
N PRO A 372 1.00 36.42 1.14
CA PRO A 372 1.99 35.97 2.11
C PRO A 372 2.13 36.95 3.28
N TYR A 373 2.53 36.42 4.43
CA TYR A 373 2.88 37.24 5.59
C TYR A 373 3.86 38.35 5.18
N LEU A 374 3.58 39.58 5.61
CA LEU A 374 4.29 40.84 5.30
C LEU A 374 4.04 41.47 3.91
N MET A 375 3.20 40.89 3.04
CA MET A 375 2.92 41.47 1.71
C MET A 375 1.65 42.31 1.65
N ASP A 376 0.78 42.22 2.65
CA ASP A 376 -0.48 42.94 2.75
C ASP A 376 -0.83 43.18 4.23
N PRO A 377 -1.59 44.23 4.60
CA PRO A 377 -2.07 44.43 5.96
C PRO A 377 -2.94 43.29 6.51
N ASN A 378 -3.56 42.48 5.64
CA ASN A 378 -4.40 41.34 5.98
C ASN A 378 -3.90 40.05 5.27
N PRO A 379 -2.72 39.53 5.65
CA PRO A 379 -2.14 38.36 5.00
C PRO A 379 -2.94 37.10 5.36
N GLY A 380 -2.88 36.10 4.49
CA GLY A 380 -3.51 34.82 4.73
C GLY A 380 -5.04 34.83 4.65
N TYR A 381 -5.65 35.74 3.88
CA TYR A 381 -7.10 35.76 3.65
C TYR A 381 -7.58 34.44 3.04
N LEU A 382 -8.59 33.82 3.65
CA LEU A 382 -9.18 32.55 3.19
C LEU A 382 -10.69 32.72 3.05
N TYR A 383 -11.21 32.31 1.91
CA TYR A 383 -12.65 32.04 1.73
C TYR A 383 -12.96 30.62 2.19
N THR A 384 -14.23 30.35 2.46
CA THR A 384 -14.75 29.01 2.74
C THR A 384 -15.56 28.53 1.54
N LEU A 385 -15.16 27.40 0.94
CA LEU A 385 -15.92 26.72 -0.09
C LEU A 385 -16.75 25.61 0.56
N GLU A 386 -18.06 25.69 0.43
CA GLU A 386 -19.05 24.71 0.91
C GLU A 386 -19.63 23.92 -0.26
#